data_AF-A0A7J0BTL7-F1
#
_entry.id   AF-A0A7J0BTL7-F1
#
_cell.length_a   1.000
_cell.length_b   1.000
_cell.length_c   1.000
_cell.angle_alpha   90.00
_cell.angle_beta   90.00
_cell.angle_gamma   90.00
#
_symmetry.space_group_name_H-M   'P 1'
#
loop_
_entity.id
_entity.type
_entity.pdbx_description
1 polymer ?
#
loop_
_entity_poly.entity_id
_entity_poly.type
_entity_poly.pdbx_seq_one_letter_code
_entity_poly.pdbx_strand_id
1 'polypeptide(L)'
;MGLLGASLEDQWAFWRNRYGRSNEAGIFIAYLQSFSNTYGPVEKLRRTLEALEALPDLAGLSIGTRPDCLDSEKLDCIARFAAGNLPCPQHVHAATSGTHDQSVPERHTGQYRNTVPPDGQHRILPGREVWLELGLQSAHDKTLVRINRGHDFAASESAVRMAAERGLRVCAHLIAGLPGETEEDFLLTVDRVNSLPVHGVKFHNLYVAKDTELARHWEQGGYTPLTEEEYLRILVRALPRLRPEIVVQRLTGDAAGDELLAPHWHSGKTAFIASVARGLERLNTWQGKELETSPGPLPPLWFSLRRNLPAHLHRQWEEEFRAMAPILHFNITEPLP
;
A
#
# COMPACT_ATOMS: atom_id res chain seq x y z
N MET A 1 16.85 -0.63 -3.68
CA MET A 1 16.52 -0.95 -2.27
C MET A 1 16.93 -2.37 -1.85
N GLY A 2 17.10 -3.33 -2.75
CA GLY A 2 17.79 -4.58 -2.41
C GLY A 2 19.30 -4.36 -2.26
N LEU A 3 19.93 -5.03 -1.29
CA LEU A 3 21.39 -5.08 -1.22
C LEU A 3 21.87 -6.07 -2.29
N LEU A 4 22.50 -5.55 -3.35
CA LEU A 4 22.95 -6.36 -4.49
C LEU A 4 23.87 -7.50 -4.02
N GLY A 5 23.53 -8.73 -4.40
CA GLY A 5 24.30 -9.94 -4.07
C GLY A 5 24.09 -10.50 -2.67
N ALA A 6 23.31 -9.85 -1.80
CA ALA A 6 23.04 -10.33 -0.45
C ALA A 6 21.90 -11.37 -0.43
N SER A 7 21.99 -12.34 0.48
CA SER A 7 20.91 -13.30 0.73
C SER A 7 19.65 -12.58 1.24
N LEU A 8 18.51 -13.27 1.22
CA LEU A 8 17.24 -12.72 1.74
C LEU A 8 17.35 -12.49 3.25
N GLU A 9 18.03 -13.39 3.95
CA GLU A 9 18.34 -13.32 5.38
C GLU A 9 19.24 -12.12 5.71
N ASP A 10 20.30 -11.88 4.93
CA ASP A 10 21.20 -10.75 5.13
C ASP A 10 20.48 -9.41 4.89
N GLN A 11 19.67 -9.35 3.84
CA GLN A 11 18.83 -8.18 3.55
C GLN A 11 17.86 -7.92 4.69
N TRP A 12 17.19 -8.96 5.19
CA TRP A 12 16.28 -8.86 6.33
C TRP A 12 16.98 -8.36 7.59
N ALA A 13 18.11 -8.96 7.94
CA ALA A 13 18.89 -8.58 9.11
C ALA A 13 19.38 -7.14 9.04
N PHE A 14 19.88 -6.70 7.88
CA PHE A 14 20.32 -5.32 7.66
C PHE A 14 19.18 -4.33 7.91
N TRP A 15 18.02 -4.53 7.29
CA TRP A 15 16.89 -3.61 7.41
C TRP A 15 16.25 -3.64 8.80
N ARG A 16 16.13 -4.81 9.44
CA ARG A 16 15.72 -4.91 10.85
C ARG A 16 16.67 -4.16 11.77
N ASN A 17 17.99 -4.29 11.59
CA ASN A 17 18.96 -3.58 12.44
C ASN A 17 18.89 -2.06 12.23
N ARG A 18 18.71 -1.63 10.98
CA ARG A 18 18.59 -0.20 10.64
C ARG A 18 17.35 0.43 11.22
N TYR A 19 16.20 -0.24 11.13
CA TYR A 19 14.89 0.34 11.48
C TYR A 19 14.31 -0.16 12.81
N GLY A 20 14.87 -1.20 13.40
CA GLY A 20 14.44 -1.75 14.69
C GLY A 20 14.69 -0.79 15.85
N ARG A 21 15.67 0.12 15.73
CA ARG A 21 15.91 1.18 16.74
C ARG A 21 14.80 2.22 16.79
N SER A 22 14.07 2.41 15.69
CA SER A 22 12.95 3.35 15.56
C SER A 22 11.58 2.67 15.60
N ASN A 23 11.54 1.34 15.70
CA ASN A 23 10.31 0.55 15.73
C ASN A 23 10.20 -0.17 17.07
N GLU A 24 9.48 0.44 18.01
CA GLU A 24 9.27 -0.11 19.36
C GLU A 24 8.61 -1.50 19.36
N ALA A 25 7.86 -1.84 18.30
CA ALA A 25 7.19 -3.14 18.18
C ALA A 25 8.13 -4.26 17.71
N GLY A 26 9.26 -3.92 17.08
CA GLY A 26 10.27 -4.90 16.63
C GLY A 26 9.82 -5.84 15.50
N ILE A 27 8.63 -5.65 14.93
CA ILE A 27 8.04 -6.52 13.89
C ILE A 27 8.02 -5.84 12.52
N PHE A 28 8.12 -6.64 11.46
CA PHE A 28 8.35 -6.15 10.11
C PHE A 28 7.50 -6.91 9.08
N ILE A 29 7.15 -6.23 7.99
CA ILE A 29 6.54 -6.85 6.80
C ILE A 29 7.60 -6.96 5.72
N ALA A 30 7.74 -8.13 5.11
CA ALA A 30 8.58 -8.31 3.94
C ALA A 30 7.93 -7.68 2.71
N TYR A 31 8.70 -6.99 1.87
CA TYR A 31 8.22 -6.45 0.60
C TYR A 31 8.97 -7.09 -0.57
N LEU A 32 8.29 -7.94 -1.33
CA LEU A 32 8.83 -8.54 -2.54
C LEU A 32 8.49 -7.64 -3.73
N GLN A 33 9.50 -6.95 -4.27
CA GLN A 33 9.33 -6.07 -5.43
C GLN A 33 8.90 -6.83 -6.68
N SER A 34 8.23 -6.14 -7.61
CA SER A 34 7.94 -6.66 -8.95
C SER A 34 9.20 -7.22 -9.62
N PHE A 35 9.02 -8.24 -10.47
CA PHE A 35 10.09 -8.96 -11.19
C PHE A 35 11.01 -9.86 -10.33
N SER A 36 10.89 -9.82 -9.00
CA SER A 36 11.73 -10.66 -8.14
C SER A 36 11.23 -12.11 -8.02
N ASN A 37 9.91 -12.35 -8.01
CA ASN A 37 9.36 -13.64 -7.56
C ASN A 37 8.23 -14.24 -8.41
N THR A 38 7.29 -13.44 -8.92
CA THR A 38 6.04 -13.93 -9.53
C THR A 38 6.08 -14.11 -11.05
N TYR A 39 7.12 -13.60 -11.72
CA TYR A 39 7.34 -13.81 -13.16
C TYR A 39 7.88 -15.20 -13.49
N GLY A 40 8.53 -15.84 -12.51
CA GLY A 40 9.11 -17.16 -12.66
C GLY A 40 8.09 -18.29 -12.43
N PRO A 41 8.54 -19.54 -12.52
CA PRO A 41 7.74 -20.70 -12.14
C PRO A 41 7.35 -20.63 -10.65
N VAL A 42 6.23 -21.25 -10.29
CA VAL A 42 5.69 -21.25 -8.92
C VAL A 42 6.69 -21.76 -7.89
N GLU A 43 7.59 -22.68 -8.25
CA GLU A 43 8.61 -23.24 -7.37
C GLU A 43 9.57 -22.17 -6.87
N LYS A 44 9.85 -21.15 -7.69
CA LYS A 44 10.68 -20.02 -7.26
C LYS A 44 9.97 -19.25 -6.15
N LEU A 45 8.68 -18.94 -6.35
CA LEU A 45 7.87 -18.25 -5.36
C LEU A 45 7.77 -19.08 -4.07
N ARG A 46 7.49 -20.38 -4.19
CA ARG A 46 7.40 -21.30 -3.04
C ARG A 46 8.67 -21.28 -2.20
N ARG A 47 9.85 -21.43 -2.82
CA ARG A 47 11.14 -21.35 -2.11
C ARG A 47 11.36 -20.01 -1.41
N THR A 48 10.98 -18.91 -2.06
CA THR A 48 11.05 -17.58 -1.43
C THR A 48 10.13 -17.48 -0.22
N LEU A 49 8.88 -17.97 -0.33
CA LEU A 49 7.93 -17.96 0.78
C LEU A 49 8.42 -18.83 1.95
N GLU A 50 8.98 -20.02 1.67
CA GLU A 50 9.59 -20.89 2.68
C GLU A 50 10.76 -20.20 3.40
N ALA A 51 11.64 -19.52 2.67
CA ALA A 51 12.74 -18.75 3.27
C ALA A 51 12.23 -17.60 4.16
N LEU A 52 11.15 -16.92 3.74
CA LEU A 52 10.51 -15.88 4.54
C LEU A 52 9.92 -16.44 5.84
N GLU A 53 9.37 -17.65 5.84
CA GLU A 53 8.81 -18.24 7.07
C GLU A 53 9.84 -18.42 8.19
N ALA A 54 11.10 -18.65 7.82
CA ALA A 54 12.20 -18.80 8.75
C ALA A 54 12.70 -17.45 9.32
N LEU A 55 12.21 -16.32 8.80
CA LEU A 55 12.69 -15.01 9.23
C LEU A 55 12.10 -14.59 10.58
N PRO A 56 12.95 -14.10 11.50
CA PRO A 56 12.50 -13.61 12.78
C PRO A 56 11.71 -12.32 12.65
N ASP A 57 10.67 -12.16 13.48
CA ASP A 57 9.84 -10.96 13.61
C ASP A 57 9.04 -10.57 12.34
N LEU A 58 8.84 -11.53 11.42
CA LEU A 58 8.02 -11.34 10.24
C LEU A 58 6.53 -11.36 10.59
N ALA A 59 5.88 -10.20 10.47
CA ALA A 59 4.44 -10.04 10.71
C ALA A 59 3.57 -10.23 9.46
N GLY A 60 4.18 -10.13 8.28
CA GLY A 60 3.41 -10.15 7.04
C GLY A 60 4.26 -10.03 5.79
N LEU A 61 3.58 -10.00 4.65
CA LEU A 61 4.19 -9.98 3.33
C LEU A 61 3.38 -9.07 2.40
N SER A 62 4.06 -8.16 1.71
CA SER A 62 3.50 -7.48 0.54
C SER A 62 4.26 -7.90 -0.73
N ILE A 63 3.51 -8.29 -1.76
CA ILE A 63 4.06 -8.80 -3.02
C ILE A 63 3.62 -7.87 -4.16
N GLY A 64 4.57 -7.11 -4.70
CA GLY A 64 4.39 -6.35 -5.93
C GLY A 64 4.44 -7.27 -7.15
N THR A 65 3.44 -7.20 -8.02
CA THR A 65 3.43 -7.95 -9.29
C THR A 65 2.52 -7.35 -10.35
N ARG A 66 2.61 -7.89 -11.57
CA ARG A 66 1.61 -7.65 -12.61
C ARG A 66 0.46 -8.66 -12.47
N PRO A 67 -0.77 -8.25 -12.81
CA PRO A 67 -1.92 -9.15 -12.84
C PRO A 67 -1.71 -10.44 -13.65
N ASP A 68 -1.16 -10.35 -14.85
CA ASP A 68 -0.95 -11.49 -15.76
C ASP A 68 0.11 -12.49 -15.29
N CYS A 69 0.89 -12.17 -14.27
CA CYS A 69 1.87 -13.08 -13.69
C CYS A 69 1.26 -14.02 -12.62
N LEU A 70 -0.01 -13.82 -12.25
CA LEU A 70 -0.70 -14.57 -11.21
C LEU A 70 -1.65 -15.62 -11.81
N ASP A 71 -1.25 -16.87 -11.70
CA ASP A 71 -2.09 -18.04 -11.95
C ASP A 71 -2.64 -18.61 -10.63
N SER A 72 -3.55 -19.57 -10.74
CA SER A 72 -4.17 -20.21 -9.58
C SER A 72 -3.16 -20.86 -8.64
N GLU A 73 -2.10 -21.46 -9.18
CA GLU A 73 -1.09 -22.18 -8.38
C GLU A 73 -0.26 -21.23 -7.52
N LYS A 74 0.17 -20.10 -8.09
CA LYS A 74 0.85 -19.04 -7.33
C LYS A 74 -0.07 -18.44 -6.27
N LEU A 75 -1.33 -18.17 -6.60
CA LEU A 75 -2.28 -17.62 -5.63
C LEU A 75 -2.58 -18.60 -4.48
N ASP A 76 -2.70 -19.90 -4.76
CA ASP A 76 -2.84 -20.93 -3.74
C ASP A 76 -1.61 -20.98 -2.82
N CYS A 77 -0.40 -20.86 -3.39
CA CYS A 77 0.84 -20.83 -2.63
C CYS A 77 0.88 -19.63 -1.67
N ILE A 78 0.49 -18.45 -2.14
CA ILE A 78 0.45 -17.22 -1.33
C ILE A 78 -0.64 -17.30 -0.25
N ALA A 79 -1.81 -17.86 -0.57
CA ALA A 79 -2.89 -18.06 0.38
C ALA A 79 -2.50 -19.02 1.52
N ARG A 80 -1.79 -20.11 1.21
CA ARG A 80 -1.24 -21.03 2.22
C ARG A 80 -0.27 -20.32 3.17
N PHE A 81 0.63 -19.50 2.62
CA PHE A 81 1.55 -18.70 3.41
C PHE A 81 0.81 -17.70 4.31
N ALA A 82 -0.26 -17.07 3.83
CA ALA A 82 -1.09 -16.14 4.61
C ALA A 82 -1.81 -16.84 5.78
N ALA A 83 -2.28 -18.07 5.55
CA ALA A 83 -2.95 -18.89 6.56
C ALA A 83 -2.00 -19.45 7.64
N GLY A 84 -0.68 -19.32 7.47
CA GLY A 84 0.31 -19.85 8.41
C GLY A 84 0.49 -21.38 8.36
N ASN A 85 -0.04 -22.03 7.32
CA ASN A 85 0.03 -23.48 7.11
C ASN A 85 0.77 -23.78 5.80
N LEU A 86 2.09 -23.82 5.83
CA LEU A 86 2.85 -24.59 4.83
C LEU A 86 3.22 -25.97 5.42
N PRO A 87 2.45 -27.04 5.16
CA PRO A 87 2.99 -28.38 5.23
C PRO A 87 3.96 -28.59 4.06
N CYS A 88 5.21 -28.90 4.39
CA CYS A 88 6.26 -29.33 3.46
C CYS A 88 5.78 -30.55 2.63
N PRO A 89 5.94 -30.57 1.28
CA PRO A 89 5.66 -31.78 0.53
C PRO A 89 6.79 -32.80 0.68
N GLN A 90 6.38 -33.94 1.25
CA GLN A 90 6.95 -35.29 1.16
C GLN A 90 8.09 -35.67 2.13
N HIS A 91 7.77 -36.69 2.95
CA HIS A 91 8.59 -37.46 3.90
C HIS A 91 8.92 -36.81 5.24
N VAL A 92 8.09 -37.00 6.28
CA VAL A 92 8.50 -37.49 7.62
C VAL A 92 7.24 -38.06 8.32
N HIS A 93 7.33 -39.29 8.81
CA HIS A 93 6.27 -39.97 9.58
C HIS A 93 5.96 -39.23 10.88
N ALA A 94 4.68 -38.95 11.13
CA ALA A 94 4.19 -38.51 12.44
C ALA A 94 3.58 -39.71 13.18
N ALA A 95 4.28 -40.18 14.22
CA ALA A 95 3.73 -41.05 15.23
C ALA A 95 2.73 -40.24 16.10
N THR A 96 1.49 -40.69 16.15
CA THR A 96 0.48 -40.11 17.05
C THR A 96 0.49 -40.85 18.39
N SER A 97 0.67 -40.11 19.47
CA SER A 97 0.18 -40.47 20.79
C SER A 97 -0.27 -39.22 21.54
N GLY A 98 -1.50 -39.22 22.05
CA GLY A 98 -1.90 -38.36 23.18
C GLY A 98 -3.01 -37.34 22.94
N THR A 99 -4.25 -37.80 23.02
CA THR A 99 -5.43 -37.26 23.75
C THR A 99 -5.58 -35.75 24.06
N HIS A 100 -6.76 -35.23 23.64
CA HIS A 100 -7.67 -34.20 24.20
C HIS A 100 -7.15 -33.12 25.17
N ASP A 101 -7.49 -31.84 24.89
CA ASP A 101 -8.56 -31.12 25.63
C ASP A 101 -8.95 -29.79 24.92
N GLN A 102 -10.22 -29.43 25.02
CA GLN A 102 -10.83 -28.17 24.57
C GLN A 102 -10.78 -27.13 25.70
N SER A 103 -10.30 -25.92 25.42
CA SER A 103 -10.81 -24.70 26.08
C SER A 103 -10.27 -23.44 25.38
N VAL A 104 -11.19 -22.54 25.06
CA VAL A 104 -10.93 -21.15 24.66
C VAL A 104 -10.97 -20.30 25.92
N PRO A 105 -10.06 -19.32 26.13
CA PRO A 105 -10.34 -18.23 27.06
C PRO A 105 -10.46 -16.87 26.39
N GLU A 106 -11.22 -16.04 27.10
CA GLU A 106 -11.82 -14.77 26.76
C GLU A 106 -10.86 -13.59 26.62
N ARG A 107 -11.42 -12.50 26.09
CA ARG A 107 -10.81 -11.18 25.89
C ARG A 107 -10.33 -10.57 27.20
N HIS A 108 -9.05 -10.19 27.26
CA HIS A 108 -8.53 -9.26 28.27
C HIS A 108 -8.21 -7.90 27.65
N THR A 109 -8.95 -6.88 28.11
CA THR A 109 -8.55 -5.48 28.12
C THR A 109 -7.48 -5.30 29.20
N GLY A 110 -6.24 -5.05 28.81
CA GLY A 110 -5.13 -4.79 29.74
C GLY A 110 -4.08 -3.91 29.08
N GLN A 111 -3.68 -2.86 29.79
CA GLN A 111 -2.63 -1.91 29.42
C GLN A 111 -1.29 -2.65 29.18
N TYR A 112 -0.78 -2.63 27.95
CA TYR A 112 0.56 -3.12 27.65
C TYR A 112 1.60 -2.09 28.09
N ARG A 113 2.19 -2.29 29.28
CA ARG A 113 3.52 -1.78 29.61
C ARG A 113 4.54 -2.77 29.06
N ASN A 114 5.29 -2.35 28.04
CA ASN A 114 6.26 -3.19 27.35
C ASN A 114 7.59 -3.26 28.11
N THR A 115 7.92 -4.45 28.61
CA THR A 115 9.30 -4.87 28.84
C THR A 115 9.73 -5.72 27.64
N VAL A 116 10.85 -5.36 27.01
CA VAL A 116 11.55 -6.26 26.07
C VAL A 116 11.96 -7.51 26.85
N PRO A 117 11.56 -8.73 26.44
CA PRO A 117 12.08 -9.95 27.07
C PRO A 117 13.61 -10.00 26.88
N PRO A 118 14.40 -10.16 27.95
CA PRO A 118 15.86 -10.07 27.90
C PRO A 118 16.54 -11.22 27.13
N ASP A 119 15.76 -12.16 26.60
CA ASP A 119 16.20 -13.48 26.15
C ASP A 119 16.06 -13.74 24.63
N GLY A 120 15.69 -12.73 23.82
CA GLY A 120 15.79 -12.83 22.36
C GLY A 120 14.87 -13.86 21.70
N GLN A 121 13.79 -14.28 22.38
CA GLN A 121 12.83 -15.24 21.82
C GLN A 121 11.97 -14.59 20.72
N HIS A 122 11.94 -15.23 19.55
CA HIS A 122 11.14 -14.86 18.39
C HIS A 122 9.64 -14.85 18.71
N ARG A 123 8.94 -13.75 18.43
CA ARG A 123 7.48 -13.69 18.53
C ARG A 123 6.85 -14.28 17.26
N ILE A 124 6.18 -15.42 17.38
CA ILE A 124 5.30 -15.96 16.34
C ILE A 124 3.93 -15.29 16.49
N LEU A 125 3.53 -14.50 15.49
CA LEU A 125 2.23 -13.82 15.48
C LEU A 125 1.14 -14.73 14.85
N PRO A 126 -0.08 -14.77 15.39
CA PRO A 126 -1.17 -15.56 14.82
C PRO A 126 -1.65 -14.93 13.50
N GLY A 127 -1.48 -15.66 12.39
CA GLY A 127 -1.84 -15.21 11.03
C GLY A 127 -0.88 -14.18 10.45
N ARG A 128 -0.66 -14.19 9.13
CA ARG A 128 0.21 -13.21 8.45
C ARG A 128 -0.62 -12.19 7.70
N GLU A 129 -0.30 -10.91 7.86
CA GLU A 129 -0.89 -9.88 7.02
C GLU A 129 -0.28 -9.94 5.61
N VAL A 130 -1.05 -10.40 4.62
CA VAL A 130 -0.58 -10.55 3.24
C VAL A 130 -1.31 -9.62 2.28
N TRP A 131 -0.55 -8.83 1.53
CA TRP A 131 -1.05 -7.91 0.51
C TRP A 131 -0.48 -8.27 -0.88
N LEU A 132 -1.37 -8.44 -1.86
CA LEU A 132 -1.01 -8.46 -3.27
C LEU A 132 -1.10 -7.06 -3.84
N GLU A 133 0.04 -6.51 -4.21
CA GLU A 133 0.16 -5.19 -4.82
C GLU A 133 0.18 -5.33 -6.34
N LEU A 134 -0.97 -5.09 -6.97
CA LEU A 134 -1.16 -5.29 -8.40
C LEU A 134 -0.92 -4.00 -9.17
N GLY A 135 0.05 -4.04 -10.08
CA GLY A 135 0.29 -2.99 -11.05
C GLY A 135 -0.81 -2.96 -12.11
N LEU A 136 -1.99 -2.45 -11.78
CA LEU A 136 -3.11 -2.27 -12.73
C LEU A 136 -2.86 -1.08 -13.66
N GLN A 137 -2.41 0.03 -13.07
CA GLN A 137 -2.09 1.33 -13.69
C GLN A 137 -3.29 2.07 -14.29
N SER A 138 -3.98 1.47 -15.25
CA SER A 138 -5.11 2.05 -15.98
C SER A 138 -6.18 1.00 -16.31
N ALA A 139 -7.43 1.41 -16.43
CA ALA A 139 -8.52 0.59 -16.96
C ALA A 139 -8.67 0.64 -18.48
N HIS A 140 -7.78 1.35 -19.18
CA HIS A 140 -7.84 1.56 -20.62
C HIS A 140 -6.82 0.71 -21.35
N ASP A 141 -7.27 -0.31 -22.08
CA ASP A 141 -6.38 -1.23 -22.81
C ASP A 141 -5.49 -0.51 -23.83
N LYS A 142 -6.01 0.53 -24.49
CA LYS A 142 -5.23 1.40 -25.39
C LYS A 142 -4.01 2.03 -24.68
N THR A 143 -4.18 2.41 -23.41
CA THR A 143 -3.11 3.02 -22.60
C THR A 143 -2.15 1.94 -22.13
N LEU A 144 -2.66 0.80 -21.66
CA LEU A 144 -1.85 -0.33 -21.23
C LEU A 144 -0.93 -0.81 -22.36
N VAL A 145 -1.45 -0.94 -23.58
CA VAL A 145 -0.65 -1.23 -24.78
C VAL A 145 0.39 -0.14 -25.05
N ARG A 146 -0.02 1.14 -25.02
CA ARG A 146 0.87 2.28 -25.30
C ARG A 146 2.06 2.34 -24.34
N ILE A 147 1.86 2.05 -23.06
CA ILE A 147 2.93 2.04 -22.06
C ILE A 147 3.61 0.66 -21.93
N ASN A 148 3.37 -0.23 -22.89
CA ASN A 148 3.96 -1.57 -22.97
C ASN A 148 3.70 -2.43 -21.71
N ARG A 149 2.48 -2.39 -21.18
CA ARG A 149 1.98 -3.43 -20.26
C ARG A 149 1.63 -4.64 -21.09
N GLY A 150 2.08 -5.82 -20.67
CA GLY A 150 1.67 -7.09 -21.29
C GLY A 150 0.42 -7.68 -20.66
N HIS A 151 -0.54 -6.84 -20.25
CA HIS A 151 -1.88 -7.24 -19.83
C HIS A 151 -2.90 -6.17 -20.20
N ASP A 152 -4.15 -6.60 -20.32
CA ASP A 152 -5.33 -5.74 -20.43
C ASP A 152 -6.01 -5.56 -19.06
N PHE A 153 -7.09 -4.79 -19.03
CA PHE A 153 -7.87 -4.60 -17.82
C PHE A 153 -8.58 -5.90 -17.38
N ALA A 154 -9.01 -6.75 -18.32
CA ALA A 154 -9.69 -8.00 -18.00
C ALA A 154 -8.80 -8.97 -17.18
N ALA A 155 -7.50 -9.06 -17.52
CA ALA A 155 -6.51 -9.78 -16.73
C ALA A 155 -6.36 -9.20 -15.31
N SER A 156 -6.44 -7.87 -15.17
CA SER A 156 -6.47 -7.20 -13.86
C SER A 156 -7.69 -7.61 -13.04
N GLU A 157 -8.88 -7.56 -13.64
CA GLU A 157 -10.12 -7.98 -12.97
C GLU A 157 -10.07 -9.45 -12.53
N SER A 158 -9.59 -10.32 -13.40
CA SER A 158 -9.44 -11.76 -13.12
C SER A 158 -8.50 -12.00 -11.94
N ALA A 159 -7.30 -11.40 -11.95
CA ALA A 159 -6.33 -11.56 -10.87
C ALA A 159 -6.86 -11.05 -9.52
N VAL A 160 -7.55 -9.91 -9.51
CA VAL A 160 -8.16 -9.35 -8.30
C VAL A 160 -9.23 -10.30 -7.73
N ARG A 161 -10.11 -10.85 -8.58
CA ARG A 161 -11.17 -11.77 -8.16
C ARG A 161 -10.62 -13.09 -7.65
N MET A 162 -9.69 -13.71 -8.39
CA MET A 162 -9.05 -14.96 -7.97
C MET A 162 -8.32 -14.83 -6.63
N ALA A 163 -7.69 -13.68 -6.37
CA ALA A 163 -7.06 -13.38 -5.09
C ALA A 163 -8.09 -13.23 -3.97
N ALA A 164 -9.16 -12.48 -4.20
CA ALA A 164 -10.21 -12.26 -3.22
C ALA A 164 -10.95 -13.56 -2.85
N GLU A 165 -11.18 -14.46 -3.81
CA GLU A 165 -11.74 -15.80 -3.58
C GLU A 165 -10.91 -16.65 -2.62
N ARG A 166 -9.61 -16.35 -2.49
CA ARG A 166 -8.67 -17.00 -1.57
C ARG A 166 -8.46 -16.23 -0.27
N GLY A 167 -9.24 -15.18 -0.03
CA GLY A 167 -9.13 -14.32 1.14
C GLY A 167 -7.87 -13.44 1.16
N LEU A 168 -7.18 -13.27 0.01
CA LEU A 168 -6.01 -12.41 -0.08
C LEU A 168 -6.43 -10.94 -0.23
N ARG A 169 -5.75 -10.05 0.51
CA ARG A 169 -5.96 -8.61 0.36
C ARG A 169 -5.26 -8.12 -0.90
N VAL A 170 -5.96 -7.32 -1.68
CA VAL A 170 -5.45 -6.76 -2.93
C VAL A 170 -5.34 -5.25 -2.82
N CYS A 171 -4.20 -4.71 -3.22
CA CYS A 171 -3.97 -3.28 -3.36
C CYS A 171 -3.70 -2.94 -4.83
N ALA A 172 -4.54 -2.10 -5.43
CA ALA A 172 -4.39 -1.68 -6.82
C ALA A 172 -3.48 -0.45 -6.93
N HIS A 173 -2.49 -0.50 -7.82
CA HIS A 173 -1.66 0.66 -8.15
C HIS A 173 -2.25 1.36 -9.37
N LEU A 174 -2.54 2.65 -9.26
CA LEU A 174 -3.15 3.47 -10.32
C LEU A 174 -2.24 4.65 -10.61
N ILE A 175 -2.05 4.99 -11.89
CA ILE A 175 -1.19 6.09 -12.32
C ILE A 175 -2.03 7.15 -13.03
N ALA A 176 -1.99 8.39 -12.53
CA ALA A 176 -2.54 9.54 -13.22
C ALA A 176 -1.48 10.19 -14.12
N GLY A 177 -1.91 10.71 -15.27
CA GLY A 177 -1.03 11.40 -16.22
C GLY A 177 -0.33 10.47 -17.21
N LEU A 178 -0.86 9.26 -17.43
CA LEU A 178 -0.37 8.34 -18.47
C LEU A 178 -0.51 8.98 -19.87
N PRO A 179 0.43 8.73 -20.81
CA PRO A 179 0.40 9.34 -22.13
C PRO A 179 -0.92 9.12 -22.88
N GLY A 180 -1.63 10.23 -23.16
CA GLY A 180 -2.91 10.26 -23.87
C GLY A 180 -4.12 9.82 -23.04
N GLU A 181 -4.00 9.80 -21.72
CA GLU A 181 -5.14 9.82 -20.81
C GLU A 181 -5.46 11.24 -20.34
N THR A 182 -6.74 11.49 -20.17
CA THR A 182 -7.29 12.69 -19.53
C THR A 182 -7.59 12.41 -18.06
N GLU A 183 -7.94 13.47 -17.33
CA GLU A 183 -8.47 13.35 -15.97
C GLU A 183 -9.70 12.43 -15.90
N GLU A 184 -10.59 12.48 -16.89
CA GLU A 184 -11.78 11.63 -16.91
C GLU A 184 -11.44 10.15 -17.18
N ASP A 185 -10.41 9.88 -17.96
CA ASP A 185 -9.91 8.51 -18.15
C ASP A 185 -9.39 7.92 -16.83
N PHE A 186 -8.70 8.74 -16.02
CA PHE A 186 -8.24 8.32 -14.69
C PHE A 186 -9.40 8.11 -13.72
N LEU A 187 -10.39 9.01 -13.70
CA LEU A 187 -11.57 8.85 -12.84
C LEU A 187 -12.39 7.61 -13.22
N LEU A 188 -12.52 7.30 -14.52
CA LEU A 188 -13.11 6.04 -14.96
C LEU A 188 -12.32 4.83 -14.43
N THR A 189 -10.99 4.90 -14.42
CA THR A 189 -10.16 3.84 -13.83
C THR A 189 -10.47 3.64 -12.35
N VAL A 190 -10.64 4.73 -11.60
CA VAL A 190 -11.05 4.67 -10.19
C VAL A 190 -12.42 4.00 -10.04
N ASP A 191 -13.41 4.38 -10.87
CA ASP A 191 -14.75 3.79 -10.84
C ASP A 191 -14.72 2.29 -11.16
N ARG A 192 -13.92 1.88 -12.14
CA ARG A 192 -13.72 0.46 -12.49
C ARG A 192 -13.12 -0.32 -11.33
N VAL A 193 -12.08 0.22 -10.67
CA VAL A 193 -11.47 -0.40 -9.49
C VAL A 193 -12.45 -0.49 -8.32
N ASN A 194 -13.32 0.52 -8.16
CA ASN A 194 -14.32 0.55 -7.11
C ASN A 194 -15.31 -0.64 -7.19
N SER A 195 -15.56 -1.14 -8.40
CA SER A 195 -16.43 -2.30 -8.68
C SER A 195 -15.78 -3.67 -8.38
N LEU A 196 -14.50 -3.70 -8.02
CA LEU A 196 -13.73 -4.92 -7.76
C LEU A 196 -13.55 -5.17 -6.25
N PRO A 197 -13.25 -6.42 -5.83
CA PRO A 197 -12.94 -6.74 -4.43
C PRO A 197 -11.51 -6.29 -4.02
N VAL A 198 -11.20 -5.01 -4.27
CA VAL A 198 -9.93 -4.38 -3.89
C VAL A 198 -10.00 -3.85 -2.45
N HIS A 199 -8.94 -4.03 -1.69
CA HIS A 199 -8.87 -3.66 -0.27
C HIS A 199 -8.04 -2.40 -0.04
N GLY A 200 -7.15 -2.07 -0.98
CA GLY A 200 -6.32 -0.88 -0.91
C GLY A 200 -6.03 -0.27 -2.28
N VAL A 201 -5.63 0.99 -2.29
CA VAL A 201 -5.19 1.67 -3.51
C VAL A 201 -3.91 2.45 -3.23
N LYS A 202 -3.02 2.47 -4.24
CA LYS A 202 -1.88 3.38 -4.29
C LYS A 202 -2.03 4.26 -5.52
N PHE A 203 -2.26 5.55 -5.27
CA PHE A 203 -2.23 6.56 -6.31
C PHE A 203 -0.79 6.99 -6.57
N HIS A 204 -0.49 7.10 -7.84
CA HIS A 204 0.78 7.55 -8.36
C HIS A 204 0.54 8.66 -9.38
N ASN A 205 1.28 9.75 -9.27
CA ASN A 205 1.53 10.63 -10.40
C ASN A 205 2.54 9.96 -11.33
N LEU A 206 2.34 10.05 -12.64
CA LEU A 206 3.37 9.65 -13.58
C LEU A 206 4.53 10.65 -13.49
N TYR A 207 5.73 10.13 -13.29
CA TYR A 207 6.97 10.88 -13.38
C TYR A 207 7.86 10.27 -14.46
N VAL A 208 8.75 11.10 -14.98
CA VAL A 208 9.77 10.76 -15.96
C VAL A 208 11.04 10.41 -15.20
N ALA A 209 11.46 9.15 -15.31
CA ALA A 209 12.73 8.68 -14.76
C ALA A 209 13.80 8.60 -15.86
N LYS A 210 15.06 8.85 -15.50
CA LYS A 210 16.23 8.65 -16.36
C LYS A 210 16.22 7.24 -16.99
N ASP A 211 16.79 7.14 -18.18
CA ASP A 211 16.96 5.87 -18.90
C ASP A 211 15.66 5.10 -19.20
N THR A 212 14.54 5.82 -19.32
CA THR A 212 13.26 5.23 -19.73
C THR A 212 12.82 5.68 -21.13
N GLU A 213 11.98 4.88 -21.79
CA GLU A 213 11.32 5.30 -23.04
C GLU A 213 10.48 6.57 -22.85
N LEU A 214 9.90 6.75 -21.67
CA LEU A 214 9.16 7.97 -21.35
C LEU A 214 10.06 9.20 -21.28
N ALA A 215 11.31 9.07 -20.79
CA ALA A 215 12.29 10.15 -20.82
C ALA A 215 12.61 10.59 -22.25
N ARG A 216 12.88 9.63 -23.14
CA ARG A 216 13.09 9.93 -24.56
C ARG A 216 11.91 10.67 -25.18
N HIS A 217 10.69 10.22 -24.90
CA HIS A 217 9.47 10.84 -25.42
C HIS A 217 9.26 12.25 -24.87
N TRP A 218 9.56 12.47 -23.59
CA TRP A 218 9.51 13.78 -22.93
C TRP A 218 10.57 14.75 -23.49
N GLU A 219 11.81 14.31 -23.66
CA GLU A 219 12.91 15.12 -24.23
C GLU A 219 12.61 15.58 -25.66
N GLN A 220 11.85 14.78 -26.42
CA GLN A 220 11.39 15.10 -27.78
C GLN A 220 10.14 16.00 -27.79
N GLY A 221 9.61 16.39 -26.62
CA GLY A 221 8.40 17.20 -26.48
C GLY A 221 7.09 16.44 -26.73
N GLY A 222 7.12 15.11 -26.85
CA GLY A 222 5.94 14.28 -27.10
C GLY A 222 5.16 13.90 -25.83
N TYR A 223 5.70 14.19 -24.66
CA TYR A 223 5.01 14.02 -23.37
C TYR A 223 5.21 15.23 -22.47
N THR A 224 4.17 15.59 -21.71
CA THR A 224 4.24 16.63 -20.67
C THR A 224 3.64 16.05 -19.39
N PRO A 225 4.41 15.97 -18.28
CA PRO A 225 3.89 15.49 -17.02
C PRO A 225 2.87 16.46 -16.42
N LEU A 226 2.00 15.95 -15.55
CA LEU A 226 1.05 16.76 -14.79
C LEU A 226 1.79 17.76 -13.89
N THR A 227 1.25 18.98 -13.78
CA THR A 227 1.64 19.88 -12.70
C THR A 227 1.14 19.36 -11.35
N GLU A 228 1.72 19.88 -10.26
CA GLU A 228 1.30 19.52 -8.91
C GLU A 228 -0.19 19.87 -8.67
N GLU A 229 -0.64 21.01 -9.19
CA GLU A 229 -2.02 21.49 -9.10
C GLU A 229 -2.99 20.63 -9.89
N GLU A 230 -2.59 20.16 -11.09
CA GLU A 230 -3.40 19.25 -11.90
C GLU A 230 -3.58 17.91 -11.20
N TYR A 231 -2.50 17.34 -10.65
CA TYR A 231 -2.58 16.09 -9.91
C TYR A 231 -3.40 16.22 -8.62
N LEU A 232 -3.24 17.33 -7.88
CA LEU A 232 -4.08 17.65 -6.72
C LEU A 232 -5.57 17.70 -7.10
N ARG A 233 -5.92 18.36 -8.21
CA ARG A 233 -7.30 18.44 -8.71
C ARG A 233 -7.86 17.05 -9.00
N ILE A 234 -7.08 16.20 -9.68
CA ILE A 234 -7.45 14.82 -10.00
C ILE A 234 -7.74 14.04 -8.71
N LEU A 235 -6.86 14.07 -7.71
CA LEU A 235 -7.05 13.34 -6.46
C LEU A 235 -8.28 13.80 -5.67
N VAL A 236 -8.51 15.11 -5.60
CA VAL A 236 -9.67 15.70 -4.91
C VAL A 236 -10.99 15.30 -5.56
N ARG A 237 -10.99 14.97 -6.87
CA ARG A 237 -12.16 14.38 -7.57
C ARG A 237 -12.22 12.85 -7.51
N ALA A 238 -11.08 12.18 -7.43
CA ALA A 238 -11.01 10.72 -7.36
C ALA A 238 -11.48 10.19 -6.01
N LEU A 239 -11.02 10.79 -4.90
CA LEU A 239 -11.30 10.29 -3.55
C LEU A 239 -12.81 10.21 -3.25
N PRO A 240 -13.65 11.21 -3.57
CA PRO A 240 -15.09 11.12 -3.33
C PRO A 240 -15.81 9.98 -4.05
N ARG A 241 -15.25 9.50 -5.17
CA ARG A 241 -15.76 8.33 -5.93
C ARG A 241 -15.29 7.00 -5.36
N LEU A 242 -14.20 6.99 -4.59
CA LEU A 242 -13.59 5.78 -4.04
C LEU A 242 -14.34 5.32 -2.79
N ARG A 243 -14.78 4.06 -2.75
CA ARG A 243 -15.52 3.52 -1.59
C ARG A 243 -14.70 3.63 -0.29
N PRO A 244 -15.34 3.95 0.85
CA PRO A 244 -14.63 4.22 2.10
C PRO A 244 -13.90 2.99 2.68
N GLU A 245 -14.26 1.78 2.25
CA GLU A 245 -13.60 0.54 2.68
C GLU A 245 -12.25 0.30 1.99
N ILE A 246 -11.94 1.00 0.89
CA ILE A 246 -10.63 0.90 0.24
C ILE A 246 -9.63 1.77 1.01
N VAL A 247 -8.59 1.14 1.56
CA VAL A 247 -7.51 1.85 2.25
C VAL A 247 -6.63 2.57 1.23
N VAL A 248 -6.56 3.90 1.31
CA VAL A 248 -5.58 4.68 0.53
C VAL A 248 -4.20 4.53 1.16
N GLN A 249 -3.40 3.61 0.62
CA GLN A 249 -2.06 3.33 1.12
C GLN A 249 -1.02 4.35 0.63
N ARG A 250 -1.33 5.07 -0.45
CA ARG A 250 -0.46 6.10 -1.04
C ARG A 250 -1.28 7.10 -1.84
N LEU A 251 -0.95 8.40 -1.70
CA LEU A 251 -1.51 9.50 -2.49
C LEU A 251 -0.57 10.02 -3.58
N THR A 252 0.75 9.82 -3.46
CA THR A 252 1.73 10.27 -4.44
C THR A 252 2.90 9.30 -4.55
N GLY A 253 3.45 9.16 -5.75
CA GLY A 253 4.64 8.37 -6.04
C GLY A 253 5.88 9.25 -6.06
N ASP A 254 7.03 8.66 -5.74
CA ASP A 254 8.33 9.33 -5.80
C ASP A 254 9.29 8.46 -6.63
N ALA A 255 10.16 9.08 -7.42
CA ALA A 255 11.28 8.40 -8.04
C ALA A 255 12.35 8.05 -6.99
N ALA A 256 13.16 7.02 -7.24
CA ALA A 256 14.24 6.66 -6.36
C ALA A 256 15.48 7.55 -6.62
N GLY A 257 16.08 8.08 -5.55
CA GLY A 257 17.36 8.79 -5.64
C GLY A 257 17.33 9.99 -6.60
N ASP A 258 18.33 10.07 -7.47
CA ASP A 258 18.51 11.13 -8.45
C ASP A 258 17.93 10.78 -9.84
N GLU A 259 17.08 9.75 -9.94
CA GLU A 259 16.52 9.28 -11.22
C GLU A 259 15.43 10.20 -11.79
N LEU A 260 14.88 11.13 -11.02
CA LEU A 260 13.78 12.00 -11.45
C LEU A 260 14.25 13.06 -12.47
N LEU A 261 13.59 13.07 -13.64
CA LEU A 261 13.75 14.12 -14.66
C LEU A 261 12.60 15.13 -14.66
N ALA A 262 11.37 14.67 -14.41
CA ALA A 262 10.18 15.54 -14.34
C ALA A 262 8.98 14.77 -13.72
N PRO A 263 7.94 15.43 -13.21
CA PRO A 263 7.91 16.85 -12.87
C PRO A 263 8.72 17.12 -11.58
N HIS A 264 9.34 18.29 -11.50
CA HIS A 264 9.93 18.78 -10.25
C HIS A 264 8.86 19.57 -9.50
N TRP A 265 8.15 18.89 -8.61
CA TRP A 265 7.26 19.57 -7.67
C TRP A 265 8.06 20.25 -6.58
N HIS A 266 7.61 21.43 -6.17
CA HIS A 266 8.30 22.21 -5.15
C HIS A 266 7.94 21.71 -3.76
N SER A 267 6.76 21.13 -3.59
CA SER A 267 6.31 20.63 -2.29
C SER A 267 6.87 19.23 -2.00
N GLY A 268 7.26 19.01 -0.76
CA GLY A 268 7.56 17.67 -0.27
C GLY A 268 6.28 16.86 -0.05
N LYS A 269 6.39 15.52 -0.05
CA LYS A 269 5.27 14.58 0.13
C LYS A 269 4.29 14.94 1.26
N THR A 270 4.80 15.32 2.43
CA THR A 270 3.96 15.75 3.56
C THR A 270 3.11 16.97 3.21
N ALA A 271 3.71 17.97 2.58
CA ALA A 271 3.03 19.21 2.19
C ALA A 271 1.97 18.92 1.12
N PHE A 272 2.28 18.05 0.15
CA PHE A 272 1.32 17.60 -0.86
C PHE A 272 0.11 16.90 -0.23
N ILE A 273 0.32 15.95 0.69
CA ILE A 273 -0.77 15.25 1.40
C ILE A 273 -1.66 16.25 2.16
N ALA A 274 -1.05 17.24 2.83
CA ALA A 274 -1.80 18.31 3.49
C ALA A 274 -2.60 19.17 2.50
N SER A 275 -2.08 19.40 1.29
CA SER A 275 -2.81 20.09 0.22
C SER A 275 -4.02 19.30 -0.26
N VAL A 276 -3.92 17.96 -0.38
CA VAL A 276 -5.08 17.10 -0.68
C VAL A 276 -6.14 17.24 0.40
N ALA A 277 -5.77 17.14 1.68
CA ALA A 277 -6.71 17.31 2.80
C ALA A 277 -7.41 18.68 2.78
N ARG A 278 -6.66 19.78 2.60
CA ARG A 278 -7.24 21.13 2.44
C ARG A 278 -8.16 21.24 1.23
N GLY A 279 -7.81 20.60 0.12
CA GLY A 279 -8.63 20.55 -1.09
C GLY A 279 -9.99 19.91 -0.83
N LEU A 280 -9.99 18.76 -0.15
CA LEU A 280 -11.19 18.06 0.31
C LEU A 280 -12.04 18.91 1.26
N GLU A 281 -11.42 19.53 2.28
CA GLU A 281 -12.09 20.43 3.23
C GLU A 281 -12.77 21.62 2.52
N ARG A 282 -12.03 22.29 1.62
CA ARG A 282 -12.50 23.46 0.86
C ARG A 282 -13.72 23.13 0.00
N LEU A 283 -13.71 21.96 -0.64
CA LEU A 283 -14.85 21.49 -1.45
C LEU A 283 -15.93 20.79 -0.62
N ASN A 284 -15.76 20.75 0.71
CA ASN A 284 -16.65 20.07 1.63
C ASN A 284 -16.88 18.60 1.21
N THR A 285 -15.85 17.89 0.78
CA THR A 285 -15.94 16.50 0.27
C THR A 285 -14.96 15.57 0.97
N TRP A 286 -15.20 14.27 0.97
CA TRP A 286 -14.37 13.24 1.60
C TRP A 286 -14.41 11.96 0.78
N GLN A 287 -13.54 11.00 1.10
CA GLN A 287 -13.53 9.71 0.42
C GLN A 287 -14.92 9.03 0.50
N GLY A 288 -15.45 8.62 -0.65
CA GLY A 288 -16.72 7.90 -0.76
C GLY A 288 -17.98 8.78 -0.73
N LYS A 289 -17.85 10.10 -0.63
CA LYS A 289 -19.00 11.00 -0.54
C LYS A 289 -19.96 10.91 -1.75
N GLU A 290 -19.44 10.69 -2.96
CA GLU A 290 -20.27 10.63 -4.18
C GLU A 290 -21.07 9.32 -4.30
N LEU A 291 -20.80 8.32 -3.45
CA LEU A 291 -21.48 7.02 -3.47
C LEU A 291 -22.70 6.96 -2.54
N GLU A 292 -23.02 8.05 -1.83
CA GLU A 292 -24.07 8.11 -0.81
C GLU A 292 -25.46 8.27 -1.47
N THR A 293 -26.39 7.33 -1.24
CA THR A 293 -27.72 7.29 -1.92
C THR A 293 -28.93 7.70 -1.06
N SER A 294 -28.75 8.13 0.19
CA SER A 294 -29.82 8.48 1.17
C SER A 294 -29.44 9.74 1.98
N PRO A 295 -30.34 10.39 2.79
CA PRO A 295 -30.00 11.63 3.52
C PRO A 295 -28.79 11.34 4.41
N GLY A 296 -27.65 11.94 4.03
CA GLY A 296 -26.35 11.26 4.08
C GLY A 296 -25.83 10.81 5.45
N PRO A 297 -24.94 9.81 5.48
CA PRO A 297 -24.17 9.49 6.68
C PRO A 297 -23.35 10.71 7.12
N LEU A 298 -23.10 10.80 8.43
CA LEU A 298 -22.24 11.84 8.98
C LEU A 298 -20.85 11.77 8.32
N PRO A 299 -20.21 12.92 8.03
CA PRO A 299 -18.83 12.93 7.56
C PRO A 299 -17.95 12.08 8.49
N PRO A 300 -16.94 11.37 7.96
CA PRO A 300 -16.11 10.52 8.78
C PRO A 300 -15.45 11.34 9.90
N LEU A 301 -15.17 10.71 11.04
CA LEU A 301 -14.63 11.39 12.22
C LEU A 301 -13.41 12.26 11.87
N TRP A 302 -12.47 11.73 11.08
CA TRP A 302 -11.29 12.49 10.63
C TRP A 302 -11.62 13.77 9.83
N PHE A 303 -12.73 13.79 9.09
CA PHE A 303 -13.17 14.96 8.31
C PHE A 303 -13.99 15.94 9.17
N SER A 304 -14.72 15.42 10.16
CA SER A 304 -15.66 16.18 10.99
C SER A 304 -15.07 16.69 12.31
N LEU A 305 -13.93 16.15 12.75
CA LEU A 305 -13.25 16.51 13.99
C LEU A 305 -13.03 18.02 14.11
N ARG A 306 -12.75 18.73 13.02
CA ARG A 306 -12.58 20.19 13.06
C ARG A 306 -13.91 20.96 13.16
N ARG A 307 -15.04 20.43 12.68
CA ARG A 307 -16.32 21.18 12.65
C ARG A 307 -17.24 20.89 13.83
N ASN A 308 -17.08 19.74 14.49
CA ASN A 308 -17.95 19.29 15.57
C ASN A 308 -17.30 19.37 16.96
N LEU A 309 -16.05 19.82 17.07
CA LEU A 309 -15.46 20.11 18.38
C LEU A 309 -16.12 21.39 18.96
N PRO A 310 -16.68 21.33 20.18
CA PRO A 310 -17.02 22.52 20.95
C PRO A 310 -15.86 23.52 20.96
N ALA A 311 -16.14 24.83 20.92
CA ALA A 311 -15.12 25.88 20.84
C ALA A 311 -14.04 25.83 21.95
N HIS A 312 -14.34 25.20 23.09
CA HIS A 312 -13.36 24.97 24.16
C HIS A 312 -12.41 23.80 23.85
N LEU A 313 -12.88 22.74 23.19
CA LEU A 313 -12.06 21.63 22.71
C LEU A 313 -11.29 21.96 21.42
N HIS A 314 -11.70 22.98 20.67
CA HIS A 314 -10.89 23.58 19.59
C HIS A 314 -9.57 24.13 20.14
N ARG A 315 -9.65 24.96 21.18
CA ARG A 315 -8.47 25.57 21.80
C ARG A 315 -7.61 24.52 22.51
N GLN A 316 -8.24 23.59 23.22
CA GLN A 316 -7.53 22.49 23.85
C GLN A 316 -6.83 21.58 22.83
N TRP A 317 -7.47 21.26 21.69
CA TRP A 317 -6.84 20.49 20.62
C TRP A 317 -5.72 21.27 19.94
N GLU A 318 -5.83 22.59 19.73
CA GLU A 318 -4.73 23.41 19.23
C GLU A 318 -3.56 23.49 20.22
N GLU A 319 -3.84 23.57 21.53
CA GLU A 319 -2.83 23.56 22.59
C GLU A 319 -2.15 22.18 22.72
N GLU A 320 -2.91 21.09 22.70
CA GLU A 320 -2.42 19.71 22.74
C GLU A 320 -1.67 19.33 21.46
N PHE A 321 -2.18 19.70 20.28
CA PHE A 321 -1.49 19.48 19.00
C PHE A 321 -0.21 20.32 18.90
N ARG A 322 -0.19 21.57 19.37
CA ARG A 322 1.06 22.37 19.50
C ARG A 322 2.02 21.77 20.52
N ALA A 323 1.52 21.18 21.60
CA ALA A 323 2.34 20.47 22.59
C ALA A 323 2.87 19.12 22.07
N MET A 324 2.16 18.47 21.14
CA MET A 324 2.56 17.22 20.48
C MET A 324 3.40 17.43 19.21
N ALA A 325 3.36 18.60 18.59
CA ALA A 325 4.13 18.92 17.39
C ALA A 325 5.66 18.69 17.53
N PRO A 326 6.30 18.96 18.69
CA PRO A 326 7.71 18.62 18.91
C PRO A 326 7.97 17.10 19.03
N ILE A 327 6.96 16.33 19.45
CA ILE A 327 7.05 14.87 19.65
C ILE A 327 6.83 14.11 18.32
N LEU A 328 6.04 14.68 17.41
CA LEU A 328 5.72 14.11 16.10
C LEU A 328 6.73 14.44 14.97
N HIS A 329 7.86 15.08 15.27
CA HIS A 329 8.92 15.45 14.29
C HIS A 329 8.43 16.18 13.03
N PHE A 330 7.33 16.95 13.10
CA PHE A 330 7.02 17.92 12.06
C PHE A 330 7.78 19.22 12.36
N ASN A 331 8.92 19.41 11.71
CA ASN A 331 9.57 20.72 11.64
C ASN A 331 8.72 21.64 10.76
N ILE A 332 7.85 22.42 11.40
CA ILE A 332 7.25 23.61 10.80
C ILE A 332 7.94 24.80 11.46
N THR A 333 9.13 25.15 10.96
CA THR A 333 9.77 26.42 11.31
C THR A 333 9.18 27.54 10.45
N GLU A 334 8.34 28.31 11.13
CA GLU A 334 8.01 29.73 11.00
C GLU A 334 7.15 30.26 9.83
N PRO A 335 6.25 31.21 10.13
CA PRO A 335 5.50 31.95 9.13
C PRO A 335 6.35 33.10 8.56
N LEU A 336 6.37 33.23 7.25
CA LEU A 336 6.69 34.50 6.58
C LEU A 336 5.41 35.33 6.44
N PRO A 337 5.53 36.67 6.35
CA PRO A 337 4.96 37.68 7.25
C PRO A 337 3.44 37.89 7.20
#